data_AF-A0A9X1YRT4-F1
#
_entry.id   AF-A0A9X1YRT4-F1
#
_cell.length_a   1.000
_cell.length_b   1.000
_cell.length_c   1.000
_cell.angle_alpha   90.00
_cell.angle_beta   90.00
_cell.angle_gamma   90.00
#
_symmetry.space_group_name_H-M   'P 1'
#
loop_
_entity.id
_entity.type
_entity.pdbx_description
1 polymer ?
#
loop_
_entity_poly.entity_id
_entity_poly.type
_entity_poly.pdbx_seq_one_letter_code
_entity_poly.pdbx_strand_id
1 'polypeptide(L)'
;MKAKKTAVGDIVLIPLAEGFRPAKVLYVSQRYKDTILLGIYKTAVNGQQMPDELPDGFALLLYTSKASIQKQRWPAVGHEPLRTAQTQLDRRIVATQLWQGDEHLGPASAQDRLDLPEMQVMGAGLVEKKAAALS
;
A
#
# COMPACT_ATOMS: atom_id res chain seq x y z
N MET A 1 9.63 -23.29 -5.89
CA MET A 1 8.46 -22.80 -5.12
C MET A 1 7.70 -21.79 -5.97
N LYS A 2 6.38 -21.96 -6.15
CA LYS A 2 5.56 -20.95 -6.85
C LYS A 2 5.49 -19.71 -5.96
N ALA A 3 5.85 -18.54 -6.49
CA ALA A 3 5.68 -17.28 -5.78
C ALA A 3 4.19 -17.11 -5.46
N LYS A 4 3.85 -16.93 -4.18
CA LYS A 4 2.48 -16.64 -3.75
C LYS A 4 2.02 -15.35 -4.46
N LYS A 5 0.84 -15.38 -5.09
CA LYS A 5 0.28 -14.21 -5.77
C LYS A 5 -0.07 -13.17 -4.71
N THR A 6 0.46 -11.96 -4.84
CA THR A 6 0.10 -10.82 -3.99
C THR A 6 -1.40 -10.54 -4.12
N ALA A 7 -2.09 -10.43 -3.00
CA ALA A 7 -3.52 -10.17 -2.90
C ALA A 7 -3.80 -8.97 -2.00
N VAL A 8 -4.98 -8.37 -2.17
CA VAL A 8 -5.50 -7.36 -1.23
C VAL A 8 -5.66 -8.00 0.15
N GLY A 9 -5.26 -7.29 1.20
CA GLY A 9 -5.24 -7.77 2.58
C GLY A 9 -3.93 -8.43 3.01
N ASP A 10 -3.01 -8.72 2.07
CA ASP A 10 -1.69 -9.25 2.43
C ASP A 10 -0.92 -8.24 3.32
N ILE A 11 -0.30 -8.76 4.37
CA ILE A 11 0.57 -7.99 5.27
C ILE A 11 2.02 -8.25 4.89
N VAL A 12 2.74 -7.17 4.63
CA VAL A 12 4.15 -7.19 4.24
C VAL A 12 4.97 -6.35 5.20
N LEU A 13 6.24 -6.70 5.36
CA LEU A 13 7.17 -5.97 6.20
C LEU A 13 8.15 -5.18 5.32
N ILE A 14 8.12 -3.86 5.44
CA ILE A 14 9.08 -2.97 4.77
C ILE A 14 10.32 -2.88 5.67
N PRO A 15 11.52 -3.25 5.20
CA PRO A 15 12.73 -3.22 6.01
C PRO A 15 13.10 -1.79 6.39
N LEU A 16 13.53 -1.62 7.64
CA LEU A 16 14.11 -0.40 8.18
C LEU A 16 15.58 -0.65 8.54
N ALA A 17 16.28 0.38 9.01
CA ALA A 17 17.63 0.19 9.57
C ALA A 17 17.60 -0.75 10.79
N GLU A 18 16.56 -0.61 11.62
CA GLU A 18 16.28 -1.47 12.77
C GLU A 18 14.85 -2.00 12.65
N GLY A 19 14.71 -3.31 12.44
CA GLY A 19 13.41 -3.97 12.31
C GLY A 19 12.68 -3.66 10.99
N PHE A 20 11.37 -3.57 11.08
CA PHE A 20 10.46 -3.50 9.95
C PHE A 20 9.27 -2.59 10.23
N ARG A 21 8.70 -2.02 9.16
CA ARG A 21 7.40 -1.36 9.18
C ARG A 21 6.36 -2.26 8.51
N PRO A 22 5.32 -2.72 9.23
CA PRO A 22 4.22 -3.42 8.61
C PRO A 22 3.48 -2.51 7.63
N ALA A 23 3.02 -3.10 6.53
CA ALA A 23 2.13 -2.47 5.57
C ALA A 23 1.08 -3.48 5.08
N LYS A 24 -0.12 -3.01 4.80
CA LYS A 24 -1.21 -3.81 4.22
C LYS A 24 -1.36 -3.47 2.74
N VAL A 25 -1.53 -4.48 1.90
CA VAL A 25 -1.91 -4.30 0.50
C VAL A 25 -3.39 -3.91 0.44
N LEU A 26 -3.68 -2.66 0.09
CA LEU A 26 -5.06 -2.15 0.03
C LEU A 26 -5.69 -2.35 -1.33
N TYR A 27 -4.86 -2.37 -2.37
CA TYR A 27 -5.33 -2.49 -3.74
C TYR A 27 -4.27 -3.16 -4.62
N VAL A 28 -4.71 -3.98 -5.57
CA VAL A 28 -3.88 -4.60 -6.60
C VAL A 28 -4.50 -4.29 -7.95
N SER A 29 -3.78 -3.54 -8.79
CA SER A 29 -4.27 -3.18 -10.12
C SER A 29 -4.22 -4.38 -11.06
N GLN A 30 -5.30 -4.53 -11.81
CA GLN A 30 -5.45 -5.42 -12.96
C GLN A 30 -5.09 -4.69 -14.27
N ARG A 31 -5.27 -3.36 -14.32
CA ARG A 31 -4.95 -2.50 -15.47
C ARG A 31 -3.47 -2.15 -15.58
N TYR A 32 -2.87 -1.70 -14.48
CA TYR A 32 -1.47 -1.29 -14.42
C TYR A 32 -0.62 -2.43 -13.85
N LYS A 33 0.22 -3.00 -14.73
CA LYS A 33 1.02 -4.17 -14.40
C LYS A 33 1.83 -3.93 -13.12
N ASP A 34 1.75 -4.91 -12.24
CA ASP A 34 2.46 -4.98 -10.96
C ASP A 34 2.19 -3.83 -9.98
N THR A 35 1.22 -2.95 -10.25
CA THR A 35 0.94 -1.81 -9.38
C THR A 35 0.03 -2.20 -8.21
N ILE A 36 0.41 -1.75 -7.02
CA ILE A 36 -0.34 -1.95 -5.77
C ILE A 36 -0.42 -0.65 -4.98
N LEU A 37 -1.44 -0.53 -4.14
CA LEU A 37 -1.51 0.46 -3.07
C LEU A 37 -1.12 -0.20 -1.75
N LEU A 38 -0.22 0.44 -1.02
CA LEU A 38 0.12 0.07 0.36
C LEU A 38 -0.43 1.10 1.33
N GLY A 39 -1.06 0.59 2.39
CA GLY A 39 -1.26 1.33 3.63
C GLY A 39 -0.15 0.96 4.60
N ILE A 40 0.71 1.92 4.94
CA ILE A 40 1.85 1.73 5.83
C ILE A 40 1.43 2.13 7.25
N TYR A 41 1.62 1.22 8.20
CA TYR A 41 1.29 1.46 9.60
C TYR A 41 2.30 2.39 10.26
N LYS A 42 1.85 3.08 11.32
CA LYS A 42 2.74 3.91 12.14
C LYS A 42 3.70 3.07 12.99
N THR A 43 3.30 1.87 13.42
CA THR A 43 4.09 1.04 14.35
C THR A 43 5.26 0.35 13.64
N ALA A 44 6.43 0.26 14.29
CA ALA A 44 7.55 -0.57 13.86
C ALA A 44 7.63 -1.87 14.67
N VAL A 45 8.17 -2.93 14.07
CA VAL A 45 8.33 -4.26 14.69
C VAL A 45 9.74 -4.80 14.46
N ASN A 46 10.27 -5.57 15.42
CA ASN A 46 11.64 -6.07 15.34
C ASN A 46 11.77 -7.45 14.68
N GLY A 47 10.68 -8.23 14.66
CA GLY A 47 10.67 -9.59 14.11
C GLY A 47 10.05 -9.64 12.71
N GLN A 48 10.50 -10.62 11.92
CA GLN A 48 9.89 -10.94 10.63
C GLN A 48 8.66 -11.85 10.80
N GLN A 49 7.69 -11.39 11.59
CA GLN A 49 6.46 -12.12 11.90
C GLN A 49 5.24 -11.20 11.79
N MET A 50 4.07 -11.80 11.63
CA MET A 50 2.80 -11.08 11.65
C MET A 50 2.62 -10.41 13.02
N PRO A 51 2.38 -9.09 13.10
CA PRO A 51 2.05 -8.44 14.36
C PRO A 51 0.71 -8.94 14.91
N ASP A 52 0.61 -9.11 16.22
CA ASP A 52 -0.61 -9.61 16.88
C ASP A 52 -1.80 -8.64 16.70
N GLU A 53 -1.52 -7.34 16.75
CA GLU A 53 -2.51 -6.28 16.56
C GLU A 53 -2.03 -5.23 15.55
N LEU A 54 -2.92 -4.88 14.64
CA LEU A 54 -2.74 -3.80 13.67
C LEU A 54 -3.90 -2.81 13.82
N PRO A 55 -3.64 -1.49 13.84
CA PRO A 55 -4.69 -0.48 13.94
C PRO A 55 -5.51 -0.41 12.64
N ASP A 56 -6.66 0.27 12.69
CA ASP A 56 -7.48 0.49 11.50
C ASP A 56 -6.81 1.47 10.51
N GLY A 57 -6.17 2.51 11.05
CA GLY A 57 -5.59 3.59 10.28
C GLY A 57 -4.16 3.33 9.78
N PHE A 58 -3.81 4.03 8.71
CA PHE A 58 -2.46 4.05 8.13
C PHE A 58 -1.83 5.41 8.34
N ALA A 59 -0.53 5.43 8.60
CA ALA A 59 0.23 6.67 8.66
C ALA A 59 0.55 7.21 7.27
N LEU A 60 0.59 6.34 6.26
CA LEU A 60 0.89 6.71 4.89
C LEU A 60 0.21 5.77 3.89
N LEU A 61 -0.33 6.35 2.82
CA LEU A 61 -0.82 5.64 1.65
C LEU A 61 0.12 5.93 0.47
N LEU A 62 0.56 4.90 -0.25
CA LEU A 62 1.35 5.11 -1.47
C LEU A 62 1.18 3.99 -2.48
N TYR A 63 1.29 4.35 -3.75
CA TYR A 63 1.34 3.40 -4.85
C TYR A 63 2.79 2.95 -5.09
N THR A 64 2.97 1.66 -5.36
CA THR A 64 4.28 1.08 -5.68
C THR A 64 4.12 -0.19 -6.52
N SER A 65 5.23 -0.84 -6.86
CA SER A 65 5.22 -2.13 -7.54
C SER A 65 5.24 -3.29 -6.53
N LYS A 66 4.47 -4.36 -6.78
CA LYS A 66 4.55 -5.62 -6.03
C LYS A 66 5.84 -6.40 -6.27
N ALA A 67 6.75 -5.92 -7.12
CA ALA A 67 8.05 -6.55 -7.38
C ALA A 67 8.87 -6.76 -6.10
N SER A 68 8.83 -5.83 -5.14
CA SER A 68 9.54 -5.97 -3.85
C SER A 68 9.01 -7.15 -3.02
N ILE A 69 7.71 -7.42 -3.10
CA ILE A 69 7.07 -8.55 -2.42
C ILE A 69 7.43 -9.86 -3.14
N GLN A 70 7.32 -9.87 -4.47
CA GLN A 70 7.64 -11.04 -5.29
C GLN A 70 9.10 -11.49 -5.15
N LYS A 71 10.01 -10.51 -5.04
CA LYS A 71 11.45 -10.74 -4.84
C LYS A 71 11.85 -10.98 -3.38
N GLN A 72 10.88 -11.10 -2.45
CA GLN A 72 11.11 -11.29 -1.01
C GLN A 72 11.95 -10.19 -0.34
N ARG A 73 12.05 -9.00 -0.96
CA ARG A 73 12.63 -7.82 -0.31
C ARG A 73 11.72 -7.32 0.81
N TRP A 74 10.41 -7.37 0.57
CA TRP A 74 9.38 -7.12 1.58
C TRP A 74 8.66 -8.43 1.88
N PRO A 75 9.06 -9.16 2.92
CA PRO A 75 8.46 -10.46 3.20
C PRO A 75 6.99 -10.31 3.54
N ALA A 76 6.15 -11.15 2.91
CA ALA A 76 4.74 -11.27 3.25
C ALA A 76 4.60 -12.21 4.46
N VAL A 77 4.06 -11.70 5.56
CA VAL A 77 4.04 -12.40 6.86
C VAL A 77 2.65 -12.86 7.28
N GLY A 78 1.60 -12.37 6.61
CA GLY A 78 0.24 -12.71 6.95
C GLY A 78 -0.78 -12.17 5.95
N HIS A 79 -2.04 -12.36 6.28
CA HIS A 79 -3.16 -11.83 5.53
C HIS A 79 -4.26 -11.45 6.51
N GLU A 80 -4.82 -10.27 6.31
CA GLU A 80 -5.97 -9.79 7.05
C GLU A 80 -6.91 -9.07 6.08
N PRO A 81 -8.19 -9.47 5.97
CA PRO A 81 -9.17 -8.78 5.14
C PRO A 81 -9.23 -7.28 5.44
N LEU A 82 -9.62 -6.49 4.44
CA LEU A 82 -9.83 -5.06 4.65
C LEU A 82 -11.00 -4.84 5.62
N ARG A 83 -10.75 -4.05 6.66
CA ARG A 83 -11.81 -3.56 7.55
C ARG A 83 -12.58 -2.45 6.85
N THR A 84 -13.79 -2.14 7.30
CA THR A 84 -14.65 -1.10 6.68
C THR A 84 -13.93 0.24 6.52
N ALA A 85 -13.21 0.68 7.55
CA ALA A 85 -12.42 1.93 7.53
C ALA A 85 -11.26 1.93 6.51
N GLN A 86 -10.88 0.75 6.00
CA GLN A 86 -9.76 0.56 5.06
C GLN A 86 -10.25 0.41 3.61
N THR A 87 -11.57 0.39 3.39
CA THR A 87 -12.17 0.35 2.06
C THR A 87 -12.11 1.73 1.40
N GLN A 88 -12.13 1.77 0.06
CA GLN A 88 -12.20 3.01 -0.74
C GLN A 88 -10.96 3.93 -0.65
N LEU A 89 -9.91 3.53 0.09
CA LEU A 89 -8.66 4.30 0.21
C LEU A 89 -7.85 4.36 -1.09
N ASP A 90 -8.29 3.66 -2.14
CA ASP A 90 -7.70 3.63 -3.47
C ASP A 90 -8.30 4.65 -4.45
N ARG A 91 -9.22 5.50 -3.96
CA ARG A 91 -9.70 6.69 -4.68
C ARG A 91 -8.56 7.67 -4.94
N ARG A 92 -8.44 8.12 -6.19
CA ARG A 92 -7.32 8.97 -6.63
C ARG A 92 -7.64 9.74 -7.90
N ILE A 93 -6.76 10.69 -8.21
CA ILE A 93 -6.79 11.43 -9.47
C ILE A 93 -5.70 10.93 -10.41
N VAL A 94 -6.06 10.72 -11.68
CA VAL A 94 -5.14 10.42 -12.78
C VAL A 94 -5.49 11.34 -13.94
N ALA A 95 -4.60 12.26 -14.30
CA ALA A 95 -4.79 13.20 -15.41
C ALA A 95 -6.17 13.90 -15.38
N THR A 96 -6.52 14.50 -14.23
CA THR A 96 -7.81 15.19 -13.96
C THR A 96 -9.06 14.30 -13.92
N GLN A 97 -8.91 12.98 -14.02
CA GLN A 97 -10.00 12.02 -13.93
C GLN A 97 -10.03 11.36 -12.55
N LEU A 98 -11.22 11.08 -12.04
CA LEU A 98 -11.44 10.35 -10.80
C LEU A 98 -11.43 8.85 -11.06
N TRP A 99 -10.67 8.13 -10.24
CA TRP A 99 -10.54 6.68 -10.32
C TRP A 99 -10.72 6.06 -8.94
N GLN A 100 -11.30 4.87 -8.92
CA GLN A 100 -11.30 3.99 -7.77
C GLN A 100 -10.96 2.58 -8.23
N GLY A 101 -9.92 1.99 -7.66
CA GLY A 101 -9.34 0.77 -8.20
C GLY A 101 -8.96 0.95 -9.67
N ASP A 102 -9.46 0.10 -10.55
CA ASP A 102 -9.32 0.22 -12.00
C ASP A 102 -10.58 0.77 -12.69
N GLU A 103 -11.56 1.20 -11.90
CA GLU A 103 -12.80 1.79 -12.39
C GLU A 103 -12.62 3.30 -12.58
N HIS A 104 -12.99 3.78 -13.78
CA HIS A 104 -13.04 5.20 -14.09
C HIS A 104 -14.41 5.74 -13.70
N LEU A 105 -14.43 6.73 -12.81
CA LEU A 105 -15.67 7.30 -12.27
C LEU A 105 -16.08 8.60 -12.99
N GLY A 106 -15.24 9.10 -13.91
CA GLY A 106 -15.47 10.34 -14.66
C GLY A 106 -14.47 11.45 -14.34
N PRO A 107 -14.79 12.71 -14.67
CA PRO A 107 -13.91 13.85 -14.38
C PRO A 107 -13.86 14.16 -12.88
N ALA A 108 -12.67 14.46 -12.36
CA ALA A 108 -12.51 14.88 -10.97
C ALA A 108 -13.08 16.29 -10.76
N SER A 109 -13.93 16.44 -9.75
CA SER A 109 -14.46 17.73 -9.31
C SER A 109 -13.36 18.63 -8.73
N ALA A 110 -13.68 19.90 -8.48
CA ALA A 110 -12.75 20.81 -7.81
C ALA A 110 -12.42 20.32 -6.39
N GLN A 111 -13.39 19.74 -5.67
CA GLN A 111 -13.20 19.22 -4.32
C GLN A 111 -12.30 17.96 -4.34
N ASP A 112 -12.52 17.06 -5.30
CA ASP A 112 -11.65 15.87 -5.45
C ASP A 112 -10.19 16.27 -5.62
N ARG A 113 -9.91 17.34 -6.38
CA ARG A 113 -8.54 17.84 -6.63
C ARG A 113 -7.86 18.40 -5.38
N LEU A 114 -8.63 18.78 -4.36
CA LEU A 114 -8.11 19.23 -3.08
C LEU A 114 -7.89 18.06 -2.13
N ASP A 115 -8.80 17.07 -2.15
CA ASP A 115 -8.86 16.03 -1.14
C ASP A 115 -8.11 14.75 -1.53
N LEU A 116 -7.99 14.47 -2.83
CA LEU A 116 -7.46 13.20 -3.31
C LEU A 116 -6.03 13.34 -3.85
N PRO A 117 -5.19 12.33 -3.59
CA PRO A 117 -3.83 12.33 -4.12
C PRO A 117 -3.82 12.08 -5.64
N GLU A 118 -2.86 12.69 -6.32
CA GLU A 118 -2.47 12.25 -7.66
C GLU A 118 -1.72 10.91 -7.59
N MET A 119 -1.99 10.02 -8.55
CA MET A 119 -1.33 8.72 -8.60
C MET A 119 0.14 8.86 -9.01
N GLN A 120 1.05 8.64 -8.05
CA GLN A 120 2.47 8.47 -8.30
C GLN A 120 2.94 7.10 -7.82
N VAL A 121 3.48 6.29 -8.73
CA VAL A 121 4.03 4.96 -8.41
C VAL A 121 5.48 5.12 -7.96
N MET A 122 5.75 4.85 -6.69
CA MET A 122 7.07 5.02 -6.08
C MET A 122 7.92 3.74 -6.20
N GLY A 123 9.22 3.92 -6.44
CA GLY A 123 10.20 2.83 -6.36
C GLY A 123 10.47 2.39 -4.91
N ALA A 124 10.89 1.13 -4.74
CA ALA A 124 11.06 0.50 -3.42
C ALA A 124 11.92 1.29 -2.44
N GLY A 125 13.06 1.84 -2.88
CA GLY A 125 13.95 2.61 -1.99
C GLY A 125 13.31 3.90 -1.46
N LEU A 126 12.44 4.55 -2.24
CA LEU A 126 11.72 5.74 -1.78
C LEU A 126 10.61 5.35 -0.79
N VAL A 127 9.94 4.23 -1.01
CA VAL A 127 8.96 3.67 -0.08
C VAL A 127 9.60 3.37 1.27
N GLU A 128 10.74 2.69 1.28
CA GLU A 128 11.50 2.38 2.51
C GLU A 128 11.95 3.65 3.23
N LYS A 129 12.47 4.64 2.50
CA LYS A 129 12.85 5.93 3.09
C LYS A 129 11.65 6.63 3.74
N LYS A 130 10.48 6.60 3.09
CA LYS A 130 9.25 7.19 3.66
C LYS A 130 8.75 6.41 4.87
N ALA A 131 8.79 5.08 4.83
CA ALA A 131 8.42 4.23 5.97
C ALA A 131 9.35 4.42 7.19
N ALA A 132 10.63 4.68 6.96
CA ALA A 132 11.60 5.01 8.01
C ALA A 132 11.34 6.39 8.63
N ALA A 133 10.82 7.35 7.85
CA ALA A 133 10.53 8.70 8.31
C ALA A 133 9.23 8.82 9.13
N LEU A 134 8.44 7.74 9.25
CA LEU A 134 7.26 7.70 10.11
C LEU A 134 7.71 7.59 11.58
N SER A 135 7.56 8.69 12.32
CA SER A 135 7.75 8.74 13.78
C SER A 135 6.59 8.12 14.53
#